data_AF-A0AAV1J303-F1
#
_entry.id   AF-A0AAV1J303-F1
#
_cell.length_a   1.000
_cell.length_b   1.000
_cell.length_c   1.000
_cell.angle_alpha   90.00
_cell.angle_beta   90.00
_cell.angle_gamma   90.00
#
_symmetry.space_group_name_H-M   'P 1'
#
loop_
_entity.id
_entity.type
_entity.pdbx_description
1 polymer ?
#
loop_
_entity_poly.entity_id
_entity_poly.type
_entity_poly.pdbx_seq_one_letter_code
_entity_poly.pdbx_strand_id
1 'polypeptide(L)'
;MVVVLDVDKFLNRRDFLLLLHGECEWPWEETHFLRAQSCGACHAVVNPHEIMHIRMAMSHNDIRLLLKAKHFWCECGHAVYDHYPPDECASCA
;
A
#
# COMPACT_ATOMS: atom_id res chain seq x y z
N MET A 1 -10.38 20.68 -8.13
CA MET A 1 -9.69 19.62 -8.89
C MET A 1 -9.20 18.63 -7.86
N VAL A 2 -9.77 17.44 -7.84
CA VAL A 2 -9.31 16.37 -6.97
C VAL A 2 -8.06 15.77 -7.62
N VAL A 3 -6.97 15.66 -6.86
CA VAL A 3 -5.75 15.00 -7.32
C VAL A 3 -5.87 13.53 -6.93
N VAL A 4 -5.94 12.64 -7.92
CA VAL A 4 -5.90 11.19 -7.68
C VAL A 4 -4.45 10.78 -7.42
N LEU A 5 -4.23 9.95 -6.40
CA LEU A 5 -2.90 9.43 -6.11
C LEU A 5 -2.45 8.50 -7.25
N ASP A 6 -1.26 8.77 -7.78
CA ASP A 6 -0.58 7.85 -8.69
C ASP A 6 -0.12 6.61 -7.91
N VAL A 7 -0.78 5.48 -8.19
CA VAL A 7 -0.53 4.18 -7.56
C VAL A 7 0.40 3.30 -8.40
N ASP A 8 0.79 3.70 -9.62
CA ASP A 8 1.72 2.90 -10.45
C ASP A 8 3.17 3.01 -9.95
N LYS A 9 3.44 4.00 -9.08
CA LYS A 9 4.72 4.19 -8.41
C LYS A 9 4.82 3.39 -7.11
N PHE A 10 6.06 3.21 -6.63
CA PHE A 10 6.29 2.74 -5.26
C PHE A 10 5.84 3.78 -4.24
N LEU A 11 4.79 3.46 -3.50
CA LEU A 11 4.22 4.37 -2.51
C LEU A 11 5.11 4.43 -1.26
N ASN A 12 5.19 5.61 -0.65
CA ASN A 12 5.90 5.85 0.59
C ASN A 12 4.99 6.49 1.64
N ARG A 13 5.49 6.64 2.87
CA ARG A 13 4.72 7.24 3.97
C ARG A 13 4.09 8.59 3.64
N ARG A 14 4.74 9.43 2.84
CA ARG A 14 4.20 10.74 2.46
C ARG A 14 2.94 10.59 1.61
N ASP A 15 2.92 9.64 0.68
CA ASP A 15 1.74 9.39 -0.16
C ASP A 15 0.51 9.03 0.69
N PHE A 16 0.69 8.15 1.68
CA PHE A 16 -0.38 7.79 2.62
C PHE A 16 -0.78 8.94 3.55
N LEU A 17 0.14 9.85 3.90
CA LEU A 17 -0.19 11.06 4.64
C LEU A 17 -1.05 12.02 3.79
N LEU A 18 -0.73 12.19 2.50
CA LEU A 18 -1.54 13.02 1.60
C LEU A 18 -2.98 12.50 1.51
N LEU A 19 -3.17 11.17 1.43
CA LEU A 19 -4.49 10.55 1.50
C LEU A 19 -5.18 10.85 2.84
N LEU A 20 -4.48 10.70 3.96
CA LEU A 20 -5.04 10.93 5.30
C LEU A 20 -5.47 12.38 5.52
N HIS A 21 -4.78 13.34 4.90
CA HIS A 21 -5.07 14.77 4.97
C HIS A 21 -6.12 15.23 3.95
N GLY A 22 -6.60 14.34 3.07
CA GLY A 22 -7.54 14.67 2.01
C GLY A 22 -6.92 15.55 0.92
N GLU A 23 -5.59 15.53 0.77
CA GLU A 23 -4.87 16.24 -0.30
C GLU A 23 -4.91 15.47 -1.62
N CYS A 24 -5.07 14.16 -1.56
CA CYS A 24 -5.33 13.30 -2.70
C CYS A 24 -6.39 12.25 -2.37
N GLU A 25 -6.96 11.66 -3.42
CA GLU A 25 -7.90 10.54 -3.32
C GLU A 25 -7.25 9.24 -3.78
N TRP A 26 -7.64 8.15 -3.13
CA TRP A 26 -7.27 6.80 -3.56
C TRP A 26 -8.15 6.38 -4.75
N PRO A 27 -7.60 5.78 -5.82
CA PRO A 27 -8.35 5.54 -7.05
C PRO A 27 -9.39 4.41 -6.98
N TRP A 28 -9.33 3.53 -5.97
CA TRP A 28 -10.14 2.30 -5.91
C TRP A 28 -11.09 2.27 -4.71
N GLU A 29 -12.24 1.61 -4.85
CA GLU A 29 -13.18 1.41 -3.73
C GLU A 29 -12.64 0.42 -2.68
N GLU A 30 -11.88 -0.59 -3.13
CA GLU A 30 -11.20 -1.57 -2.29
C GLU A 30 -9.81 -1.85 -2.87
N THR A 31 -8.83 -1.98 -1.99
CA THR A 31 -7.46 -2.34 -2.32
C THR A 31 -7.09 -3.65 -1.70
N HIS A 32 -6.42 -4.48 -2.49
CA HIS A 32 -5.85 -5.74 -2.06
C HIS A 32 -4.34 -5.56 -1.96
N PHE A 33 -3.84 -5.54 -0.72
CA PHE A 33 -2.42 -5.47 -0.42
C PHE A 33 -1.83 -6.86 -0.31
N LEU A 34 -0.77 -7.12 -1.05
CA LEU A 34 0.01 -8.35 -1.01
C LEU A 34 1.43 -8.03 -0.55
N ARG A 35 1.88 -8.65 0.55
CA ARG A 35 3.24 -8.39 1.06
C ARG A 35 4.29 -8.89 0.06
N ALA A 36 5.13 -7.98 -0.39
CA ALA A 36 6.26 -8.28 -1.27
C ALA A 36 7.44 -8.89 -0.48
N GLN A 37 8.21 -9.76 -1.14
CA GLN A 37 9.41 -10.36 -0.56
C GLN A 37 10.58 -9.37 -0.46
N SER A 38 10.59 -8.36 -1.34
CA SER A 38 11.58 -7.31 -1.43
C SER A 38 10.91 -5.95 -1.59
N CYS A 39 11.59 -4.90 -1.16
CA CYS A 39 11.13 -3.53 -1.39
C CYS A 39 11.27 -3.18 -2.88
N GLY A 40 10.19 -2.73 -3.54
CA GLY A 40 10.25 -2.35 -4.95
C GLY A 40 11.17 -1.16 -5.24
N ALA A 41 11.35 -0.25 -4.28
CA ALA A 41 12.16 0.96 -4.46
C ALA A 41 13.68 0.75 -4.23
N CYS A 42 14.08 0.03 -3.18
CA CYS A 42 15.50 -0.16 -2.84
C CYS A 42 16.00 -1.60 -3.00
N HIS A 43 15.13 -2.53 -3.40
CA HIS A 43 15.40 -3.95 -3.60
C HIS A 43 15.91 -4.72 -2.36
N ALA A 44 15.85 -4.12 -1.17
CA ALA A 44 16.18 -4.79 0.08
C ALA A 44 15.19 -5.95 0.33
N VAL A 45 15.72 -7.10 0.74
CA VAL A 45 14.91 -8.27 1.10
C VAL A 45 14.27 -8.01 2.47
N VAL A 46 12.94 -8.15 2.57
CA VAL A 46 12.14 -7.81 3.77
C VAL A 46 11.52 -9.04 4.45
N ASN A 47 11.92 -10.24 4.01
CA ASN A 47 11.56 -11.60 4.47
C ASN A 47 10.23 -12.21 3.98
N PRO A 48 10.19 -13.56 3.78
CA PRO A 48 9.61 -14.12 2.55
C PRO A 48 8.65 -15.32 2.72
N HIS A 49 8.25 -15.70 3.94
CA HIS A 49 7.66 -17.04 4.15
C HIS A 49 6.13 -17.13 4.15
N GLU A 50 5.42 -16.04 4.41
CA GLU A 50 3.96 -16.05 4.31
C GLU A 50 3.49 -14.87 3.46
N ILE A 51 2.77 -15.19 2.37
CA ILE A 51 2.02 -14.23 1.60
C ILE A 51 0.96 -13.66 2.54
N MET A 52 1.09 -12.39 2.87
CA MET A 52 0.07 -11.68 3.65
C MET A 52 -0.80 -10.90 2.69
N HIS A 53 -2.07 -11.28 2.62
CA HIS A 53 -3.09 -10.61 1.83
C HIS A 53 -4.05 -9.85 2.74
N ILE A 54 -4.23 -8.56 2.48
CA ILE A 54 -5.09 -7.67 3.27
C ILE A 54 -6.00 -6.91 2.31
N ARG A 55 -7.30 -6.90 2.60
CA ARG A 55 -8.31 -6.14 1.86
C ARG A 55 -8.72 -4.92 2.66
N MET A 56 -8.69 -3.74 2.04
CA MET A 56 -9.01 -2.47 2.72
C MET A 56 -9.78 -1.54 1.78
N ALA A 57 -10.80 -0.86 2.31
CA ALA A 57 -11.53 0.18 1.58
C ALA A 57 -10.79 1.53 1.53
N MET A 58 -9.54 1.57 2.03
CA MET A 58 -8.69 2.77 2.08
C MET A 58 -9.32 3.96 2.82
N SER A 59 -10.12 3.69 3.86
CA SER A 59 -10.65 4.73 4.73
C SER A 59 -9.54 5.45 5.51
N HIS A 60 -9.83 6.64 6.08
CA HIS A 60 -8.88 7.33 6.97
C HIS A 60 -8.40 6.47 8.14
N ASN A 61 -9.24 5.56 8.65
CA ASN A 61 -8.82 4.65 9.72
C ASN A 61 -7.88 3.56 9.18
N ASP A 62 -8.14 3.03 7.99
CA ASP A 62 -7.27 2.06 7.32
C ASP A 62 -5.88 2.64 7.08
N ILE A 63 -5.83 3.86 6.54
CA ILE A 63 -4.58 4.58 6.30
C ILE A 63 -3.79 4.79 7.60
N ARG A 64 -4.46 5.16 8.70
CA ARG A 64 -3.82 5.29 10.02
C ARG A 64 -3.26 3.97 10.54
N LEU A 65 -3.93 2.84 10.27
CA LEU A 65 -3.44 1.51 10.64
C LEU A 65 -2.19 1.15 9.83
N LEU A 66 -2.22 1.36 8.50
CA LEU A 66 -1.07 1.14 7.62
C LEU A 66 0.15 1.94 8.06
N LEU A 67 -0.02 3.24 8.33
CA LEU A 67 1.06 4.13 8.80
C LEU A 67 1.73 3.66 10.10
N LYS A 68 1.00 2.92 10.96
CA LYS A 68 1.52 2.35 12.22
C LYS A 68 2.08 0.94 12.07
N ALA A 69 1.71 0.21 11.02
CA ALA A 69 2.11 -1.17 10.79
C ALA A 69 3.58 -1.26 10.37
N LYS A 70 4.50 -1.50 11.33
CA LYS A 70 5.95 -1.53 11.05
C LYS A 70 6.35 -2.49 9.92
N HIS A 71 5.68 -3.64 9.82
CA HIS A 71 5.94 -4.64 8.78
C HIS A 71 5.48 -4.22 7.37
N PHE A 72 4.69 -3.14 7.26
CA PHE A 72 4.25 -2.55 6.00
C PHE A 72 5.34 -1.68 5.36
N TRP A 73 6.39 -1.33 6.09
CA TRP A 73 7.39 -0.36 5.65
C TRP A 73 8.78 -0.97 5.55
N CYS A 74 9.48 -0.62 4.47
CA CYS A 74 10.92 -0.78 4.37
C CYS A 74 11.64 0.30 5.19
N GLU A 75 12.90 0.07 5.55
CA GLU A 75 13.78 1.08 6.16
C GLU A 75 13.96 2.32 5.29
N CYS A 76 13.87 2.19 3.96
CA CYS A 76 13.90 3.33 3.04
C CYS A 76 12.59 4.15 3.01
N GLY A 77 11.58 3.78 3.81
CA GLY A 77 10.33 4.53 3.95
C GLY A 77 9.24 4.21 2.92
N HIS A 78 9.50 3.28 2.00
CA HIS A 78 8.52 2.80 1.02
C HIS A 78 7.70 1.63 1.57
N ALA A 79 6.47 1.51 1.08
CA ALA A 79 5.62 0.36 1.36
C ALA A 79 6.24 -0.91 0.76
N VAL A 80 6.13 -2.03 1.49
CA VAL A 80 6.61 -3.35 1.04
C VAL A 80 5.46 -4.26 0.65
N TYR A 81 4.36 -3.66 0.22
CA TYR A 81 3.18 -4.34 -0.26
C TYR A 81 2.89 -3.87 -1.67
N ASP A 82 2.62 -4.81 -2.56
CA ASP A 82 1.97 -4.54 -3.82
C ASP A 82 0.48 -4.29 -3.57
N HIS A 83 -0.16 -3.50 -4.41
CA HIS A 83 -1.54 -3.10 -4.26
C HIS A 83 -2.28 -3.21 -5.59
N TYR A 84 -3.44 -3.85 -5.55
CA TYR A 84 -4.25 -4.11 -6.73
C TYR A 84 -5.73 -3.83 -6.44
N PRO A 85 -6.53 -3.46 -7.46
CA PRO A 85 -7.98 -3.55 -7.34
C PRO A 85 -8.42 -5.03 -7.26
N PRO A 86 -9.64 -5.32 -6.80
CA PRO A 86 -10.09 -6.69 -6.52
C PRO A 86 -10.07 -7.63 -7.72
N ASP A 87 -10.32 -7.10 -8.92
CA ASP A 87 -10.36 -7.84 -10.19
C ASP A 87 -8.99 -8.24 -10.73
N GLU A 88 -7.92 -7.62 -10.22
CA GLU A 88 -6.53 -7.94 -10.59
C GLU A 88 -5.80 -8.77 -9.52
N CYS A 89 -6.42 -9.03 -8.36
CA CYS A 89 -5.77 -9.73 -7.26
C CYS A 89 -5.70 -11.25 -7.50
N ALA A 90 -4.52 -11.74 -7.91
CA ALA A 90 -4.27 -13.17 -8.12
C ALA A 90 -4.44 -14.05 -6.87
N SER A 91 -4.35 -13.48 -5.65
CA SER A 91 -4.59 -14.23 -4.42
C SER A 91 -6.07 -14.46 -4.10
N CYS A 92 -6.99 -13.72 -4.74
CA CYS A 92 -8.42 -13.92 -4.62
C CYS A 92 -9.03 -14.80 -5.72
N ALA A 93 -8.26 -15.12 -6.76
CA ALA A 93 -8.69 -15.89 -7.93
C ALA A 93 -8.72 -17.41 -7.68
#